data_AF-A0A7X7E029-F1
#
_entry.id   AF-A0A7X7E029-F1
#
_cell.length_a   1.000
_cell.length_b   1.000
_cell.length_c   1.000
_cell.angle_alpha   90.00
_cell.angle_beta   90.00
_cell.angle_gamma   90.00
#
_symmetry.space_group_name_H-M   'P 1'
#
loop_
_entity.id
_entity.type
_entity.pdbx_description
1 polymer ?
#
loop_
_entity_poly.entity_id
_entity_poly.type
_entity_poly.pdbx_seq_one_letter_code
_entity_poly.pdbx_strand_id
1 'polypeptide(L)'
;MFNRKQILFTLAIVALGISSSFARNILEKKMFYLTNNNKQGQAIYWVIYLGNFDLKLNRKFPGEPEQQIDASVNFNYLSSGYIEGNGYSAKGKIDCLPTMEIKNESGERQIKSDSIDFIYDYGSKVQLINGEKGEFIINVEGDRQTAKKFLMREYKQQVLYGEKILKEGSEETYVAAIAFTKEGLARAVKEQAKIDANQ
;
A
#
# COMPACT_ATOMS: atom_id res chain seq x y z
N MET A 1 18.27 -28.81 -44.46
CA MET A 1 16.81 -28.98 -44.28
C MET A 1 16.54 -29.15 -42.80
N PHE A 2 16.24 -28.05 -42.10
CA PHE A 2 16.00 -28.09 -40.65
C PHE A 2 14.61 -28.68 -40.38
N ASN A 3 14.56 -29.66 -39.50
CA ASN A 3 13.39 -30.49 -39.23
C ASN A 3 12.32 -29.65 -38.50
N ARG A 4 11.21 -29.33 -39.18
CA ARG A 4 10.11 -28.47 -38.68
C ARG A 4 9.56 -28.88 -37.30
N LYS A 5 9.78 -30.12 -36.87
CA LYS A 5 9.37 -30.63 -35.55
C LYS A 5 10.25 -30.18 -34.38
N GLN A 6 11.49 -29.72 -34.63
CA GLN A 6 12.37 -29.21 -33.56
C GLN A 6 12.17 -27.73 -33.25
N ILE A 7 11.63 -26.95 -34.20
CA ILE A 7 11.36 -25.51 -34.04
C ILE A 7 10.13 -25.28 -33.15
N LEU A 8 9.15 -26.19 -33.17
CA LEU A 8 7.96 -26.12 -32.30
C LEU A 8 8.25 -26.47 -30.83
N PHE A 9 9.31 -27.23 -30.56
CA PHE A 9 9.68 -27.59 -29.18
C PHE A 9 10.48 -26.49 -28.47
N THR A 10 11.17 -25.62 -29.22
CA THR A 10 11.92 -24.49 -28.65
C THR A 10 11.03 -23.28 -28.35
N LEU A 11 9.90 -23.10 -29.04
CA LEU A 11 8.94 -22.02 -28.74
C LEU A 11 8.09 -22.28 -27.49
N ALA A 12 7.93 -23.53 -27.06
CA ALA A 12 7.17 -23.85 -25.84
C ALA A 12 7.95 -23.53 -24.54
N ILE A 13 9.28 -23.41 -24.61
CA ILE A 13 10.13 -23.15 -23.44
C ILE A 13 10.26 -21.65 -23.15
N VAL A 14 9.95 -20.78 -24.12
CA VAL A 14 9.95 -19.31 -23.93
C VAL A 14 8.60 -18.80 -23.41
N ALA A 15 7.54 -19.62 -23.44
CA ALA A 15 6.21 -19.26 -22.95
C ALA A 15 5.95 -19.64 -21.48
N LEU A 16 6.91 -20.26 -20.79
CA LEU A 16 6.97 -20.27 -19.33
C LEU A 16 7.68 -19.00 -18.87
N GLY A 17 7.11 -17.86 -19.24
CA GLY A 17 7.26 -16.64 -18.48
C GLY A 17 6.64 -16.94 -17.11
N ILE A 18 7.45 -17.50 -16.22
CA ILE A 18 7.19 -17.54 -14.80
C ILE A 18 6.98 -16.09 -14.44
N SER A 19 5.72 -15.68 -14.39
CA SER A 19 5.28 -14.56 -13.59
C SER A 19 5.74 -14.92 -12.19
N SER A 20 6.97 -14.51 -11.87
CA SER A 20 7.41 -14.28 -10.51
C SER A 20 6.51 -13.17 -10.03
N SER A 21 5.29 -13.55 -9.66
CA SER A 21 4.48 -12.84 -8.70
C SER A 21 5.39 -12.77 -7.49
N PHE A 22 6.16 -11.68 -7.40
CA PHE A 22 6.82 -11.28 -6.18
C PHE A 22 5.77 -11.52 -5.11
N ALA A 23 6.07 -12.43 -4.18
CA ALA A 23 5.26 -12.55 -2.99
C ALA A 23 5.33 -11.16 -2.37
N ARG A 24 4.29 -10.34 -2.60
CA ARG A 24 4.11 -9.09 -1.86
C ARG A 24 4.23 -9.52 -0.42
N ASN A 25 5.04 -8.81 0.36
CA ASN A 25 5.29 -9.12 1.76
C ASN A 25 4.02 -8.82 2.58
N ILE A 26 2.95 -9.54 2.30
CA ILE A 26 1.63 -9.45 2.91
C ILE A 26 1.65 -10.50 4.02
N LEU A 27 1.58 -10.02 5.26
CA LEU A 27 1.52 -10.87 6.44
C LEU A 27 0.09 -10.93 6.98
N GLU A 28 -0.19 -11.95 7.78
CA GLU A 28 -1.49 -12.06 8.43
C GLU A 28 -1.67 -10.89 9.41
N LYS A 29 -2.55 -9.93 9.10
CA LYS A 29 -2.90 -8.82 10.00
C LYS A 29 -4.35 -8.40 9.79
N LYS A 30 -5.18 -8.69 10.77
CA LYS A 30 -6.60 -8.33 10.73
C LYS A 30 -6.78 -6.80 10.75
N MET A 31 -7.63 -6.32 9.87
CA MET A 31 -8.07 -4.93 9.77
C MET A 31 -9.59 -4.90 9.58
N PHE A 32 -10.22 -3.89 10.16
CA PHE A 32 -11.62 -3.53 9.97
C PHE A 32 -11.68 -2.26 9.14
N TYR A 33 -12.68 -2.13 8.27
CA TYR A 33 -12.77 -0.98 7.38
C TYR A 33 -14.21 -0.52 7.18
N LEU A 34 -14.34 0.75 6.78
CA LEU A 34 -15.56 1.39 6.28
C LEU A 34 -15.32 1.76 4.81
N THR A 35 -16.16 1.26 3.92
CA THR A 35 -16.13 1.64 2.50
C THR A 35 -16.72 3.03 2.27
N ASN A 36 -16.50 3.59 1.08
CA ASN A 36 -17.11 4.85 0.64
C ASN A 36 -18.66 4.83 0.57
N ASN A 37 -19.28 3.65 0.57
CA ASN A 37 -20.74 3.48 0.59
C ASN A 37 -21.27 3.06 1.97
N ASN A 38 -20.51 3.38 3.03
CA ASN A 38 -20.86 3.14 4.43
C ASN A 38 -21.07 1.67 4.82
N LYS A 39 -20.49 0.73 4.06
CA LYS A 39 -20.46 -0.69 4.42
C LYS A 39 -19.23 -0.97 5.28
N GLN A 40 -19.44 -1.69 6.36
CA GLN A 40 -18.34 -2.15 7.22
C GLN A 40 -17.90 -3.55 6.81
N GLY A 41 -16.60 -3.81 6.88
CA GLY A 41 -16.02 -5.10 6.55
C GLY A 41 -14.76 -5.41 7.36
N GLN A 42 -14.19 -6.58 7.11
CA GLN A 42 -12.94 -7.01 7.73
C GLN A 42 -12.09 -7.80 6.73
N ALA A 43 -10.78 -7.65 6.81
CA ALA A 43 -9.81 -8.38 6.00
C ALA A 43 -8.62 -8.83 6.85
N ILE A 44 -8.01 -9.96 6.48
CA ILE A 44 -6.82 -10.51 7.16
C ILE A 44 -5.56 -10.27 6.34
N TYR A 45 -5.67 -10.39 5.01
CA TYR A 45 -4.64 -10.08 4.06
C TYR A 45 -5.17 -8.97 3.16
N TRP A 46 -4.46 -7.85 3.11
CA TRP A 46 -4.95 -6.66 2.44
C TRP A 46 -3.79 -5.81 1.94
N VAL A 47 -4.10 -5.03 0.90
CA VAL A 47 -3.26 -3.98 0.36
C VAL A 47 -4.12 -2.75 0.19
N ILE A 48 -3.61 -1.59 0.62
CA ILE A 48 -4.24 -0.29 0.39
C ILE A 48 -3.32 0.51 -0.51
N TYR A 49 -3.81 0.82 -1.71
CA TYR A 49 -3.17 1.76 -2.61
C TYR A 49 -3.35 3.19 -2.07
N LEU A 50 -2.23 3.89 -1.94
CA LEU A 50 -2.14 5.25 -1.39
C LEU A 50 -2.00 6.32 -2.48
N GLY A 51 -1.86 5.91 -3.74
CA GLY A 51 -1.69 6.82 -4.87
C GLY A 51 -0.38 6.63 -5.63
N ASN A 52 -0.34 7.30 -6.78
CA ASN A 52 0.85 7.51 -7.60
C ASN A 52 1.35 8.94 -7.39
N PHE A 53 2.66 9.11 -7.25
CA PHE A 53 3.29 10.40 -6.99
C PHE A 53 4.56 10.54 -7.81
N ASP A 54 4.79 11.74 -8.32
CA ASP A 54 6.06 12.12 -8.92
C ASP A 54 6.93 12.75 -7.83
N LEU A 55 8.10 12.15 -7.61
CA LEU A 55 8.98 12.41 -6.49
C LEU A 55 10.39 12.66 -6.97
N LYS A 56 11.19 13.23 -6.08
CA LYS A 56 12.63 13.30 -6.26
C LYS A 56 13.36 12.39 -5.27
N LEU A 57 14.12 11.43 -5.80
CA LEU A 57 14.79 10.41 -4.99
C LEU A 57 16.31 10.52 -5.12
N ASN A 58 17.02 10.36 -4.02
CA ASN A 58 18.48 10.35 -4.02
C ASN A 58 18.99 8.95 -4.36
N ARG A 59 19.74 8.82 -5.44
CA ARG A 59 20.21 7.53 -5.93
C ARG A 59 21.69 7.57 -6.27
N LYS A 60 22.38 6.49 -5.93
CA LYS A 60 23.78 6.24 -6.29
C LYS A 60 23.85 5.09 -7.29
N PHE A 61 24.28 5.41 -8.50
CA PHE A 61 24.51 4.42 -9.56
C PHE A 61 25.98 4.00 -9.58
N PRO A 62 26.32 2.76 -10.00
CA PRO A 62 27.71 2.33 -10.08
C PRO A 62 28.55 3.25 -10.97
N GLY A 63 29.63 3.80 -10.41
CA GLY A 63 30.53 4.70 -11.13
C GLY A 63 30.06 6.17 -11.21
N GLU A 64 28.92 6.52 -10.64
CA GLU A 64 28.39 7.89 -10.62
C GLU A 64 28.31 8.45 -9.19
N PRO A 65 28.42 9.78 -9.01
CA PRO A 65 28.08 10.40 -7.73
C PRO A 65 26.60 10.19 -7.41
N GLU A 66 26.27 10.32 -6.12
CA GLU A 66 24.86 10.37 -5.71
C GLU A 66 24.20 11.60 -6.34
N GLN A 67 23.02 11.39 -6.91
CA GLN A 67 22.26 12.44 -7.57
C GLN A 67 20.78 12.26 -7.30
N GLN A 68 20.05 13.37 -7.35
CA GLN A 68 18.61 13.37 -7.25
C GLN A 68 18.01 13.05 -8.64
N ILE A 69 17.07 12.11 -8.69
CA ILE A 69 16.37 11.72 -9.92
C ILE A 69 14.87 11.92 -9.77
N ASP A 70 14.21 12.31 -10.85
CA ASP A 70 12.76 12.32 -10.92
C ASP A 70 12.23 10.89 -11.15
N ALA A 71 11.24 10.49 -10.37
CA ALA A 71 10.62 9.17 -10.46
C ALA A 71 9.11 9.26 -10.22
N SER A 72 8.35 8.41 -10.93
CA SER A 72 6.92 8.22 -10.68
C SER A 72 6.72 6.91 -9.92
N VAL A 73 6.14 6.99 -8.72
CA VAL A 73 6.09 5.88 -7.75
C VAL A 73 4.67 5.65 -7.27
N ASN A 74 4.25 4.39 -7.29
CA ASN A 74 3.01 3.92 -6.68
C ASN A 74 3.27 3.45 -5.25
N PHE A 75 2.48 3.96 -4.31
CA PHE A 75 2.58 3.55 -2.90
C PHE A 75 1.46 2.61 -2.50
N ASN A 76 1.85 1.56 -1.76
CA ASN A 76 0.94 0.59 -1.18
C ASN A 76 1.25 0.43 0.32
N TYR A 77 0.22 0.56 1.16
CA TYR A 77 0.27 0.13 2.54
C TYR A 77 -0.15 -1.34 2.64
N LEU A 78 0.74 -2.16 3.19
CA LEU A 78 0.56 -3.61 3.24
C LEU A 78 0.15 -4.07 4.64
N SER A 79 -0.49 -5.24 4.71
CA SER A 79 -0.82 -5.89 5.98
C SER A 79 0.40 -6.24 6.85
N SER A 80 1.61 -6.24 6.30
CA SER A 80 2.86 -6.31 7.08
C SER A 80 3.18 -5.05 7.89
N GLY A 81 2.40 -3.98 7.74
CA GLY A 81 2.52 -2.78 8.58
C GLY A 81 3.53 -1.74 8.08
N TYR A 82 3.95 -1.81 6.83
CA TYR A 82 4.81 -0.80 6.20
C TYR A 82 4.28 -0.39 4.81
N ILE A 83 4.79 0.72 4.31
CA ILE A 83 4.49 1.24 2.98
C ILE A 83 5.62 0.82 2.03
N GLU A 84 5.26 0.25 0.89
CA GLU A 84 6.19 0.02 -0.23
C GLU A 84 5.90 1.00 -1.36
N GLY A 85 6.96 1.50 -1.99
CA GLY A 85 6.89 2.29 -3.21
C GLY A 85 7.56 1.56 -4.36
N ASN A 86 6.82 1.34 -5.45
CA ASN A 86 7.36 0.76 -6.67
C ASN A 86 7.07 1.69 -7.84
N GLY A 87 8.06 1.92 -8.70
CA GLY A 87 7.95 2.93 -9.75
C GLY A 87 9.03 2.84 -10.81
N TYR A 88 9.10 3.89 -11.61
CA TYR A 88 10.09 4.03 -12.68
C TYR A 88 10.63 5.46 -12.72
N SER A 89 11.88 5.56 -13.16
CA SER A 89 12.57 6.81 -13.49
C SER A 89 13.17 6.70 -14.90
N ALA A 90 13.77 7.78 -15.38
CA ALA A 90 14.55 7.75 -16.62
C ALA A 90 15.73 6.74 -16.57
N LYS A 91 16.18 6.35 -15.37
CA LYS A 91 17.26 5.37 -15.15
C LYS A 91 16.77 3.97 -14.80
N GLY A 92 15.48 3.69 -14.98
CA GLY A 92 14.89 2.36 -14.83
C GLY A 92 13.99 2.20 -13.60
N LYS A 93 13.82 0.94 -13.17
CA LYS A 93 12.93 0.57 -12.05
C LYS A 93 13.43 1.19 -10.74
N ILE A 94 12.49 1.67 -9.94
CA ILE A 94 12.73 2.21 -8.62
C ILE A 94 11.87 1.48 -7.59
N ASP A 95 12.50 1.08 -6.50
CA ASP A 95 11.83 0.60 -5.30
C ASP A 95 12.25 1.51 -4.13
N CYS A 96 11.33 1.82 -3.22
CA CYS A 96 11.60 2.61 -2.01
C CYS A 96 10.68 2.19 -0.85
N LEU A 97 11.09 2.54 0.37
CA LEU A 97 10.36 2.24 1.61
C LEU A 97 10.05 3.54 2.35
N PRO A 98 8.92 4.18 2.06
CA PRO A 98 8.48 5.38 2.76
C PRO A 98 8.21 5.13 4.24
N THR A 99 8.32 6.18 5.03
CA THR A 99 7.91 6.19 6.43
C THR A 99 6.53 6.83 6.59
N MET A 100 5.78 6.35 7.58
CA MET A 100 4.52 6.98 7.99
C MET A 100 4.81 8.08 9.02
N GLU A 101 4.17 9.22 8.87
CA GLU A 101 4.28 10.35 9.79
C GLU A 101 2.90 10.84 10.22
N ILE A 102 2.85 11.41 11.41
CA ILE A 102 1.74 12.22 11.88
C ILE A 102 2.17 13.68 11.90
N LYS A 103 1.29 14.55 11.42
CA LYS A 103 1.45 16.01 11.50
C LYS A 103 0.31 16.63 12.29
N ASN A 104 0.64 17.36 13.34
CA ASN A 104 -0.32 18.11 14.17
C ASN A 104 0.34 19.34 14.80
N GLU A 105 -0.35 19.99 15.75
CA GLU A 105 0.15 21.18 16.46
C GLU A 105 1.46 20.95 17.22
N SER A 106 1.74 19.71 17.62
CA SER A 106 3.00 19.33 18.31
C SER A 106 4.17 19.11 17.36
N GLY A 107 3.92 19.19 16.04
CA GLY A 107 4.93 19.03 15.00
C GLY A 107 4.71 17.78 14.14
N GLU A 108 5.79 17.39 13.46
CA GLU A 108 5.83 16.24 12.56
C GLU A 108 6.73 15.17 13.15
N ARG A 109 6.25 13.92 13.21
CA ARG A 109 7.04 12.80 13.70
C ARG A 109 6.64 11.49 13.05
N GLN A 110 7.60 10.58 12.96
CA GLN A 110 7.36 9.22 12.48
C GLN A 110 6.43 8.45 13.42
N ILE A 111 5.56 7.64 12.83
CA ILE A 111 4.66 6.72 13.53
C ILE A 111 4.82 5.30 12.99
N LYS A 112 4.47 4.32 13.80
CA LYS A 112 4.47 2.90 13.41
C LYS A 112 3.02 2.43 13.20
N SER A 113 2.83 1.44 12.34
CA SER A 113 1.52 0.81 12.12
C SER A 113 0.83 0.41 13.44
N ASP A 114 1.58 -0.18 14.37
CA ASP A 114 1.03 -0.66 15.65
C ASP A 114 0.70 0.44 16.65
N SER A 115 1.07 1.70 16.37
CA SER A 115 0.68 2.86 17.19
C SER A 115 -0.64 3.49 16.74
N ILE A 116 -1.17 3.07 15.59
CA ILE A 116 -2.37 3.63 14.97
C ILE A 116 -3.60 2.95 15.58
N ASP A 117 -4.57 3.76 16.02
CA ASP A 117 -5.90 3.27 16.39
C ASP A 117 -6.75 3.10 15.12
N PHE A 118 -6.89 4.18 14.36
CA PHE A 118 -7.59 4.19 13.08
C PHE A 118 -7.09 5.31 12.15
N ILE A 119 -7.31 5.11 10.85
CA ILE A 119 -7.14 6.12 9.79
C ILE A 119 -8.51 6.38 9.19
N TYR A 120 -8.80 7.64 8.86
CA TYR A 120 -10.10 8.09 8.37
C TYR A 120 -9.92 9.20 7.34
N ASP A 121 -11.03 9.75 6.83
CA ASP A 121 -11.06 10.78 5.79
C ASP A 121 -10.34 10.30 4.52
N TYR A 122 -10.67 9.08 4.10
CA TYR A 122 -10.06 8.41 2.94
C TYR A 122 -8.53 8.30 3.01
N GLY A 123 -7.95 8.31 4.21
CA GLY A 123 -6.51 8.16 4.39
C GLY A 123 -5.76 9.45 4.68
N SER A 124 -6.42 10.59 4.75
CA SER A 124 -5.76 11.88 5.01
C SER A 124 -5.52 12.13 6.51
N LYS A 125 -6.26 11.47 7.40
CA LYS A 125 -6.19 11.70 8.86
C LYS A 125 -5.97 10.41 9.63
N VAL A 126 -5.23 10.51 10.72
CA VAL A 126 -4.92 9.38 11.61
C VAL A 126 -5.19 9.75 13.06
N GLN A 127 -5.68 8.78 13.83
CA GLN A 127 -5.67 8.82 15.28
C GLN A 127 -4.81 7.67 15.81
N LEU A 128 -3.92 7.98 16.75
CA LEU A 128 -3.08 7.01 17.44
C LEU A 128 -3.80 6.42 18.66
N ILE A 129 -3.29 5.30 19.17
CA ILE A 129 -3.86 4.59 20.34
C ILE A 129 -3.85 5.47 21.60
N ASN A 130 -2.90 6.40 21.72
CA ASN A 130 -2.84 7.37 22.82
C ASN A 130 -3.86 8.52 22.68
N GLY A 131 -4.69 8.53 21.62
CA GLY A 131 -5.70 9.55 21.35
C GLY A 131 -5.21 10.75 20.54
N GLU A 132 -3.91 10.84 20.23
CA GLU A 132 -3.35 11.90 19.39
C GLU A 132 -3.91 11.83 17.97
N LYS A 133 -4.31 12.97 17.43
CA LYS A 133 -4.86 13.12 16.06
C LYS A 133 -3.95 14.00 15.21
N GLY A 134 -3.99 13.78 13.90
CA GLY A 134 -3.25 14.59 12.94
C GLY A 134 -3.48 14.14 11.50
N GLU A 135 -2.78 14.79 10.58
CA GLU A 135 -2.71 14.37 9.19
C GLU A 135 -1.82 13.13 9.07
N PHE A 136 -2.21 12.20 8.21
CA PHE A 136 -1.42 11.02 7.87
C PHE A 136 -0.53 11.33 6.66
N ILE A 137 0.77 11.34 6.88
CA ILE A 137 1.77 11.76 5.88
C ILE A 137 2.63 10.57 5.49
N ILE A 138 2.92 10.46 4.19
CA ILE A 138 3.86 9.51 3.61
C ILE A 138 5.14 10.29 3.33
N ASN A 139 6.23 9.98 4.04
CA ASN A 139 7.53 10.63 3.84
C ASN A 139 8.48 9.71 3.06
N VAL A 140 9.00 10.23 1.96
CA VAL A 140 9.92 9.53 1.06
C VAL A 140 11.18 10.37 0.96
N GLU A 141 12.21 10.02 1.73
CA GLU A 141 13.52 10.72 1.69
C GLU A 141 13.41 12.25 1.90
N GLY A 142 12.41 12.70 2.67
CA GLY A 142 12.13 14.11 2.95
C GLY A 142 11.01 14.72 2.10
N ASP A 143 10.64 14.07 1.00
CA ASP A 143 9.50 14.44 0.16
C ASP A 143 8.21 13.89 0.77
N ARG A 144 7.34 14.81 1.22
CA ARG A 144 6.15 14.49 2.01
C ARG A 144 4.90 14.54 1.14
N GLN A 145 4.17 13.44 1.15
CA GLN A 145 2.98 13.24 0.34
C GLN A 145 1.78 12.94 1.23
N THR A 146 0.62 13.48 0.86
CA THR A 146 -0.66 13.07 1.43
C THR A 146 -1.25 11.99 0.54
N ALA A 147 -1.78 10.93 1.15
CA ALA A 147 -2.36 9.84 0.37
C ALA A 147 -3.52 10.33 -0.52
N LYS A 148 -3.57 9.80 -1.75
CA LYS A 148 -4.77 9.84 -2.58
C LYS A 148 -5.76 8.84 -1.98
N LYS A 149 -7.06 9.14 -2.07
CA LYS A 149 -8.15 8.36 -1.45
C LYS A 149 -7.85 6.87 -1.42
N PHE A 150 -7.82 6.28 -0.22
CA PHE A 150 -7.45 4.89 -0.02
C PHE A 150 -8.31 3.95 -0.87
N LEU A 151 -7.64 3.13 -1.67
CA LEU A 151 -8.25 2.09 -2.49
C LEU A 151 -7.72 0.73 -2.03
N MET A 152 -8.59 -0.13 -1.54
CA MET A 152 -8.22 -1.38 -0.87
C MET A 152 -8.51 -2.60 -1.74
N ARG A 153 -7.62 -3.59 -1.71
CA ARG A 153 -7.85 -4.94 -2.22
C ARG A 153 -7.68 -5.97 -1.11
N GLU A 154 -8.65 -6.87 -0.99
CA GLU A 154 -8.57 -8.04 -0.11
C GLU A 154 -7.89 -9.22 -0.79
N TYR A 155 -7.17 -10.01 0.01
CA TYR A 155 -6.62 -11.29 -0.41
C TYR A 155 -7.15 -12.41 0.47
N LYS A 156 -7.35 -13.58 -0.14
CA LYS A 156 -7.76 -14.81 0.53
C LYS A 156 -6.69 -15.87 0.34
N GLN A 157 -6.37 -16.55 1.43
CA GLN A 157 -5.48 -17.70 1.38
C GLN A 157 -6.22 -18.88 0.74
N GLN A 158 -5.61 -19.49 -0.26
CA GLN A 158 -6.08 -20.69 -0.93
C GLN A 158 -4.98 -21.75 -0.92
N VAL A 159 -5.37 -23.02 -0.91
CA VAL A 159 -4.44 -24.14 -1.11
C VAL A 159 -4.51 -24.54 -2.57
N LEU A 160 -3.39 -24.47 -3.29
CA LEU A 160 -3.26 -24.89 -4.68
C LEU A 160 -2.08 -25.84 -4.79
N TYR A 161 -2.32 -27.07 -5.25
CA TYR A 161 -1.30 -28.13 -5.35
C TYR A 161 -0.52 -28.39 -4.05
N GLY A 162 -1.16 -28.21 -2.89
CA GLY A 162 -0.53 -28.40 -1.57
C GLY A 162 0.22 -27.17 -1.03
N GLU A 163 0.33 -26.10 -1.83
CA GLU A 163 0.95 -24.85 -1.42
C GLU A 163 -0.10 -23.83 -0.99
N LYS A 164 0.22 -23.04 0.05
CA LYS A 164 -0.62 -21.91 0.49
C LYS A 164 -0.27 -20.67 -0.34
N ILE A 165 -1.22 -20.19 -1.12
CA ILE A 165 -1.09 -18.98 -1.94
C ILE A 165 -2.12 -17.93 -1.55
N LEU A 166 -1.79 -16.66 -1.77
CA LEU A 166 -2.75 -15.56 -1.65
C LEU A 166 -3.34 -15.28 -3.03
N LYS A 167 -4.67 -15.33 -3.14
CA LYS A 167 -5.40 -14.86 -4.33
C LYS A 167 -6.24 -13.65 -3.99
N GLU A 168 -6.49 -12.84 -5.00
CA GLU A 168 -7.38 -11.68 -4.90
C GLU A 168 -8.78 -12.15 -4.46
N GLY A 169 -9.26 -11.60 -3.36
CA GLY A 169 -10.49 -11.99 -2.70
C GLY A 169 -11.69 -11.10 -3.03
N SER A 170 -11.43 -9.91 -3.58
CA SER A 170 -12.40 -8.88 -3.95
C SER A 170 -11.85 -7.98 -5.07
N GLU A 171 -12.73 -7.24 -5.72
CA GLU A 171 -12.33 -6.07 -6.49
C GLU A 171 -11.79 -4.96 -5.58
N GLU A 172 -11.07 -4.01 -6.18
CA GLU A 172 -10.59 -2.82 -5.48
C GLU A 172 -11.76 -1.94 -5.05
N THR A 173 -11.77 -1.53 -3.79
CA THR A 173 -12.86 -0.74 -3.19
C THR A 173 -12.31 0.46 -2.44
N TYR A 174 -12.90 1.63 -2.65
CA TYR A 174 -12.54 2.82 -1.88
C TYR A 174 -12.94 2.66 -0.42
N VAL A 175 -12.01 2.92 0.49
CA VAL A 175 -12.23 2.88 1.94
C VAL A 175 -12.14 4.28 2.52
N ALA A 176 -13.17 4.67 3.25
CA ALA A 176 -13.25 5.94 3.94
C ALA A 176 -12.47 5.89 5.26
N ALA A 177 -12.46 4.74 5.93
CA ALA A 177 -11.72 4.54 7.17
C ALA A 177 -11.25 3.10 7.36
N ILE A 178 -10.17 2.93 8.12
CA ILE A 178 -9.61 1.64 8.54
C ILE A 178 -9.22 1.66 10.01
N ALA A 179 -9.27 0.51 10.68
CA ALA A 179 -8.85 0.34 12.06
C ALA A 179 -8.33 -1.07 12.31
N PHE A 180 -7.53 -1.25 13.36
CA PHE A 180 -7.01 -2.57 13.74
C PHE A 180 -7.84 -3.28 14.82
N THR A 181 -8.88 -2.62 15.33
CA THR A 181 -9.85 -3.18 16.29
C THR A 181 -11.28 -2.80 15.89
N LYS A 182 -12.28 -3.56 16.36
CA LYS A 182 -13.69 -3.25 16.10
C LYS A 182 -14.10 -1.93 16.77
N GLU A 183 -13.59 -1.70 17.97
CA GLU A 183 -13.80 -0.50 18.76
C GLU A 183 -13.17 0.72 18.08
N GLY A 184 -11.98 0.55 17.52
CA GLY A 184 -11.31 1.54 16.67
C GLY A 184 -12.14 1.89 15.45
N LEU A 185 -12.71 0.89 14.75
CA LEU A 185 -13.59 1.15 13.60
C LEU A 185 -14.84 1.94 14.02
N ALA A 186 -15.46 1.59 15.15
CA ALA A 186 -16.63 2.32 15.65
C ALA A 186 -16.31 3.81 15.95
N ARG A 187 -15.10 4.11 16.42
CA ARG A 187 -14.61 5.50 16.57
C ARG A 187 -14.35 6.15 15.21
N ALA A 188 -13.71 5.44 14.29
CA ALA A 188 -13.41 5.93 12.95
C ALA A 188 -14.69 6.31 12.17
N VAL A 189 -15.74 5.49 12.26
CA VAL A 189 -17.06 5.76 11.65
C VAL A 189 -17.66 7.05 12.20
N LYS A 190 -17.55 7.29 13.52
CA LYS A 190 -18.05 8.53 14.14
C LYS A 190 -17.27 9.75 13.67
N GLU A 191 -15.96 9.64 13.52
CA GLU A 191 -15.13 10.75 13.02
C GLU A 191 -15.37 11.01 11.52
N GLN A 192 -15.55 9.96 10.72
CA GLN A 192 -15.90 10.09 9.30
C GLN A 192 -17.25 10.78 9.12
N ALA A 193 -18.27 10.36 9.87
CA ALA A 193 -19.61 10.97 9.78
C ALA A 193 -19.61 12.47 10.13
N LYS A 194 -18.73 12.92 11.03
CA LYS A 194 -18.56 14.35 11.33
C LYS A 194 -17.98 15.13 10.16
N ILE A 195 -17.09 14.52 9.39
CA ILE A 195 -16.52 15.16 8.19
C ILE A 195 -17.56 15.24 7.09
N ASP A 196 -18.25 14.12 6.82
CA ASP A 196 -19.26 14.05 5.77
C ASP A 196 -20.42 15.02 6.01
N ALA A 197 -20.73 15.32 7.28
CA ALA A 197 -21.76 16.31 7.64
C ALA A 197 -21.32 17.78 7.46
N ASN A 198 -20.03 18.05 7.33
CA ASN A 198 -19.45 19.39 7.17
C ASN A 198 -19.06 19.71 5.72
N GLN A 199 -19.33 18.80 4.78
CA GLN A 199 -19.13 18.97 3.34
C GLN A 199 -20.47 19.21 2.64
#